data_AF-A0A5J6XUR4-F1
#
_entry.id   AF-A0A5J6XUR4-F1
#
_cell.length_a   1.000
_cell.length_b   1.000
_cell.length_c   1.000
_cell.angle_alpha   90.00
_cell.angle_beta   90.00
_cell.angle_gamma   90.00
#
_symmetry.space_group_name_H-M   'P 1'
#
loop_
_entity.id
_entity.type
_entity.pdbx_description
1 polymer ?
#
loop_
_entity_poly.entity_id
_entity_poly.type
_entity_poly.pdbx_seq_one_letter_code
_entity_poly.pdbx_strand_id
1 'polypeptide(L)'
;MGEKGLKFGQWLLKTSLASGLLGALLWYGSQHSITVAQVNEAVASLPLVFVVLIEVFDKIADKNDYYNKLYTYAIGKQKSRIGAVLISLIFAGLGMFVVIWALTGTITMNIKAYTPAVFFTAGLISLYIFAPETGDDELLLWWWIGATIATHGQYITILPNFTFG
;
A
#
# COMPACT_ATOMS: atom_id res chain seq x y z
N MET A 1 -6.26 -32.16 1.73
CA MET A 1 -6.88 -30.95 1.15
C MET A 1 -6.08 -30.53 -0.08
N GLY A 2 -6.67 -30.56 -1.28
CA GLY A 2 -5.95 -30.21 -2.51
C GLY A 2 -5.51 -28.74 -2.56
N GLU A 3 -4.52 -28.42 -3.40
CA GLU A 3 -3.94 -27.07 -3.55
C GLU A 3 -4.98 -25.97 -3.77
N LYS A 4 -6.09 -26.29 -4.47
CA LYS A 4 -7.21 -25.34 -4.69
C LYS A 4 -7.87 -24.87 -3.38
N GLY A 5 -8.06 -25.77 -2.41
CA GLY A 5 -8.63 -25.40 -1.10
C GLY A 5 -7.66 -24.63 -0.21
N LEU A 6 -6.35 -24.73 -0.48
CA LEU A 6 -5.32 -23.96 0.21
C LEU A 6 -5.32 -22.50 -0.25
N LYS A 7 -5.39 -22.28 -1.57
CA LYS A 7 -5.48 -20.95 -2.18
C LYS A 7 -6.77 -20.22 -1.80
N PHE A 8 -7.92 -20.90 -1.85
CA PHE A 8 -9.20 -20.30 -1.47
C PHE A 8 -9.24 -19.84 -0.01
N GLY A 9 -8.68 -20.64 0.92
CA GLY A 9 -8.60 -20.25 2.33
C GLY A 9 -7.68 -19.06 2.59
N GLN A 10 -6.55 -18.96 1.87
CA GLN A 10 -5.66 -17.80 1.94
C GLN A 10 -6.34 -16.54 1.39
N TRP A 11 -7.02 -16.66 0.25
CA TRP A 11 -7.78 -15.57 -0.36
C TRP A 11 -8.87 -15.05 0.59
N LEU A 12 -9.66 -15.93 1.20
CA LEU A 12 -10.69 -15.56 2.18
C LEU A 12 -10.11 -14.84 3.41
N LEU A 13 -9.00 -15.34 3.95
CA LEU A 13 -8.34 -14.72 5.10
C LEU A 13 -7.80 -13.33 4.75
N LYS A 14 -7.09 -13.19 3.62
CA LYS A 14 -6.60 -11.88 3.15
C LYS A 14 -7.74 -10.91 2.92
N THR A 15 -8.81 -11.33 2.24
CA THR A 15 -9.98 -10.49 1.96
C THR A 15 -10.65 -10.01 3.25
N SER A 16 -10.83 -10.91 4.22
CA SER A 16 -11.44 -10.58 5.51
C SER A 16 -10.58 -9.59 6.30
N LEU A 17 -9.27 -9.81 6.33
CA LEU A 17 -8.32 -8.90 7.00
C LEU A 17 -8.24 -7.55 6.29
N ALA A 18 -8.14 -7.52 4.97
CA ALA A 18 -8.10 -6.30 4.19
C ALA A 18 -9.38 -5.47 4.41
N SER A 19 -10.55 -6.12 4.45
CA SER A 19 -11.83 -5.49 4.74
C SER A 19 -11.87 -4.91 6.16
N GLY A 20 -11.38 -5.67 7.15
CA GLY A 20 -11.30 -5.21 8.54
C GLY A 20 -10.36 -4.01 8.72
N LEU A 21 -9.19 -4.05 8.09
CA LEU A 21 -8.22 -2.96 8.11
C LEU A 21 -8.72 -1.73 7.34
N LEU A 22 -9.42 -1.92 6.21
CA LEU A 22 -10.10 -0.85 5.51
C LEU A 22 -11.17 -0.21 6.41
N GLY A 23 -11.97 -1.01 7.10
CA GLY A 23 -12.94 -0.51 8.08
C GLY A 23 -12.29 0.33 9.19
N ALA A 24 -11.16 -0.14 9.74
CA ALA A 24 -10.40 0.60 10.74
C ALA A 24 -9.82 1.91 10.18
N LEU A 25 -9.34 1.90 8.93
CA LEU A 25 -8.81 3.08 8.25
C LEU A 25 -9.90 4.11 7.95
N LEU A 26 -11.07 3.67 7.48
CA LEU A 26 -12.23 4.53 7.25
C LEU A 26 -12.76 5.12 8.57
N TRP A 27 -12.78 4.33 9.64
CA TRP A 27 -13.08 4.84 10.98
C TRP A 27 -12.07 5.91 11.41
N TYR A 28 -10.76 5.66 11.22
CA TYR A 28 -9.71 6.65 11.51
C TYR A 28 -9.90 7.94 10.70
N GLY A 29 -10.21 7.83 9.41
CA GLY A 29 -10.45 8.97 8.53
C GLY A 29 -11.68 9.79 8.95
N SER A 30 -12.73 9.10 9.40
CA SER A 30 -13.92 9.75 9.98
C SER A 30 -13.59 10.50 11.27
N GLN A 31 -12.81 9.90 12.18
CA GLN A 31 -12.41 10.56 13.44
C GLN A 31 -11.57 11.82 13.22
N HIS A 32 -10.81 11.89 12.13
CA HIS A 32 -9.94 13.03 11.79
C HIS A 32 -10.54 13.98 10.76
N SER A 33 -11.82 13.79 10.38
CA SER A 33 -12.52 14.62 9.38
C SER A 33 -11.74 14.78 8.07
N ILE A 34 -11.10 13.69 7.61
CA ILE A 34 -10.29 13.72 6.39
C ILE A 34 -11.21 13.90 5.19
N THR A 35 -10.93 14.93 4.40
CA THR A 35 -11.72 15.28 3.20
C THR A 35 -11.17 14.60 1.95
N VAL A 36 -12.03 14.42 0.94
CA VAL A 36 -11.62 13.92 -0.38
C VAL A 36 -10.56 14.83 -1.02
N ALA A 37 -10.65 16.15 -0.81
CA ALA A 37 -9.65 17.11 -1.29
C ALA A 37 -8.26 16.82 -0.71
N GLN A 38 -8.15 16.64 0.61
CA GLN A 38 -6.87 16.32 1.26
C GLN A 38 -6.29 14.98 0.80
N VAL A 39 -7.15 13.99 0.50
CA VAL A 39 -6.71 12.71 -0.06
C VAL A 39 -6.18 12.91 -1.49
N ASN A 40 -6.89 13.66 -2.33
CA ASN A 40 -6.43 13.95 -3.69
C ASN A 40 -5.11 14.73 -3.70
N GLU A 41 -4.96 15.72 -2.81
CA GLU A 41 -3.70 16.45 -2.63
C GLU A 41 -2.56 15.52 -2.23
N ALA A 42 -2.79 14.64 -1.25
CA ALA A 42 -1.78 13.67 -0.82
C ALA A 42 -1.40 12.72 -1.95
N VAL A 43 -2.37 12.12 -2.65
CA VAL A 43 -2.11 11.21 -3.77
C VAL A 43 -1.36 11.92 -4.88
N ALA A 44 -1.79 13.12 -5.29
CA ALA A 44 -1.15 13.90 -6.34
C ALA A 44 0.29 14.34 -5.98
N SER A 45 0.58 14.46 -4.68
CA SER A 45 1.92 14.80 -4.17
C SER A 45 2.91 13.62 -4.20
N LEU A 46 2.45 12.40 -4.50
CA LEU A 46 3.37 11.28 -4.70
C LEU A 46 4.20 11.52 -5.95
N PRO A 47 5.55 11.41 -5.86
CA PRO A 47 6.37 11.44 -7.06
C PRO A 47 6.02 10.26 -7.99
N LEU A 48 5.87 10.53 -9.28
CA LEU A 48 5.47 9.53 -10.29
C LEU A 48 6.36 8.29 -10.25
N VAL A 49 7.66 8.45 -9.99
CA VAL A 49 8.59 7.31 -9.86
C VAL A 49 8.17 6.34 -8.75
N PHE A 50 7.63 6.82 -7.62
CA PHE A 50 7.15 5.94 -6.55
C PHE A 50 5.87 5.21 -6.93
N VAL A 51 4.96 5.89 -7.63
CA VAL A 51 3.73 5.27 -8.15
C VAL A 51 4.09 4.11 -9.08
N VAL A 52 4.97 4.35 -10.05
CA VAL A 52 5.44 3.31 -10.98
C VAL A 52 6.17 2.19 -10.25
N LEU A 53 7.02 2.50 -9.27
CA LEU A 53 7.72 1.48 -8.48
C LEU A 53 6.72 0.60 -7.71
N ILE A 54 5.73 1.19 -7.04
CA ILE A 54 4.72 0.43 -6.29
C ILE A 54 3.95 -0.52 -7.22
N GLU A 55 3.51 -0.04 -8.38
CA GLU A 55 2.83 -0.88 -9.37
C GLU A 55 3.73 -2.02 -9.84
N VAL A 56 4.99 -1.75 -10.17
CA VAL A 56 5.94 -2.80 -10.56
C VAL A 56 6.14 -3.81 -9.44
N PHE A 57 6.29 -3.35 -8.20
CA PHE A 57 6.43 -4.23 -7.04
C PHE A 57 5.19 -5.09 -6.82
N ASP A 58 3.99 -4.52 -6.92
CA ASP A 58 2.72 -5.25 -6.75
C ASP A 58 2.57 -6.35 -7.83
N LYS A 59 2.80 -5.99 -9.09
CA LYS A 59 2.78 -6.94 -10.22
C LYS A 59 3.79 -8.07 -10.05
N ILE A 60 4.99 -7.78 -9.57
CA ILE A 60 6.02 -8.79 -9.31
C ILE A 60 5.62 -9.67 -8.12
N ALA A 61 5.08 -9.07 -7.06
CA ALA A 61 4.70 -9.78 -5.85
C ALA A 61 3.58 -10.79 -6.13
N ASP A 62 2.60 -10.39 -6.94
CA ASP A 62 1.43 -11.19 -7.29
C ASP A 62 1.79 -12.30 -8.30
N LYS A 63 2.46 -11.97 -9.42
CA LYS A 63 2.81 -12.93 -10.47
C LYS A 63 3.76 -14.04 -10.02
N ASN A 64 4.63 -13.77 -9.05
CA ASN A 64 5.66 -14.72 -8.65
C ASN A 64 5.29 -15.59 -7.45
N ASP A 65 4.07 -15.48 -6.92
CA ASP A 65 3.72 -16.05 -5.61
C ASP A 65 4.79 -15.65 -4.56
N TYR A 66 5.25 -14.40 -4.65
CA TYR A 66 6.48 -13.92 -4.01
C TYR A 66 6.41 -14.12 -2.51
N TYR A 67 5.24 -13.86 -1.90
CA TYR A 67 5.03 -14.06 -0.48
C TYR A 67 5.14 -15.52 -0.05
N ASN A 68 4.65 -16.48 -0.86
CA ASN A 68 4.84 -17.90 -0.56
C ASN A 68 6.30 -18.33 -0.74
N LYS A 69 7.02 -17.78 -1.74
CA LYS A 69 8.46 -18.05 -1.92
C LYS A 69 9.31 -17.46 -0.80
N LEU A 70 9.02 -16.22 -0.40
CA LEU A 70 9.71 -15.54 0.69
C LEU A 70 9.44 -16.22 2.03
N TYR A 71 8.19 -16.65 2.26
CA TYR A 71 7.84 -17.49 3.41
C TYR A 71 8.62 -18.81 3.41
N THR A 72 8.72 -19.48 2.27
CA THR A 72 9.45 -20.76 2.14
C THR A 72 10.96 -20.56 2.36
N TYR A 73 11.51 -19.41 1.94
CA TYR A 73 12.91 -19.04 2.13
C TYR A 73 13.22 -18.65 3.59
N ALA A 74 12.33 -17.90 4.25
CA ALA A 74 12.54 -17.36 5.60
C ALA A 74 12.19 -18.34 6.73
N ILE A 75 11.20 -19.22 6.54
CA ILE A 75 10.61 -20.04 7.62
C ILE A 75 10.68 -21.56 7.31
N GLY A 76 11.19 -21.93 6.13
CA GLY A 76 11.39 -23.33 5.72
C GLY A 76 10.17 -23.96 5.02
N LYS A 77 10.33 -25.20 4.55
CA LYS A 77 9.41 -25.91 3.63
C LYS A 77 7.98 -26.17 4.16
N GLN A 78 7.66 -25.79 5.40
CA GLN A 78 6.35 -26.04 5.98
C GLN A 78 5.39 -24.90 5.62
N LYS A 79 4.67 -25.05 4.49
CA LYS A 79 3.65 -24.11 3.98
C LYS A 79 2.59 -23.81 5.05
N SER A 80 2.71 -22.70 5.78
CA SER A 80 1.68 -22.22 6.71
C SER A 80 0.86 -21.11 6.06
N ARG A 81 -0.47 -21.31 6.00
CA ARG A 81 -1.40 -20.31 5.46
C ARG A 81 -1.33 -18.99 6.24
N ILE A 82 -1.24 -19.10 7.57
CA ILE A 82 -1.16 -17.95 8.48
C ILE A 82 0.16 -17.21 8.29
N GLY A 83 1.26 -17.95 8.15
CA GLY A 83 2.59 -17.37 7.96
C GLY A 83 2.73 -16.55 6.68
N ALA A 84 2.16 -17.03 5.56
CA ALA A 84 2.14 -16.26 4.31
C ALA A 84 1.36 -14.94 4.44
N VAL A 85 0.21 -14.99 5.13
CA VAL A 85 -0.61 -13.79 5.40
C VAL A 85 0.13 -12.81 6.32
N LEU A 86 0.75 -13.28 7.39
CA LEU A 86 1.54 -12.44 8.30
C LEU A 86 2.71 -11.75 7.61
N ILE A 87 3.44 -12.45 6.75
CA ILE A 87 4.52 -11.85 5.95
C ILE A 87 3.95 -10.78 5.03
N SER A 88 2.86 -11.06 4.31
CA SER A 88 2.24 -10.04 3.45
C SER A 88 1.78 -8.81 4.23
N LEU A 89 1.29 -8.99 5.47
CA LEU A 89 0.92 -7.89 6.36
C LEU A 89 2.13 -7.05 6.80
N ILE A 90 3.27 -7.70 7.13
CA ILE A 90 4.52 -7.00 7.46
C ILE A 90 5.00 -6.17 6.25
N PHE A 91 4.97 -6.74 5.05
CA PHE A 91 5.37 -6.03 3.84
C PHE A 91 4.44 -4.86 3.51
N ALA A 92 3.13 -5.04 3.69
CA ALA A 92 2.17 -3.94 3.58
C ALA A 92 2.50 -2.82 4.57
N GLY A 93 2.78 -3.17 5.83
CA GLY A 93 3.20 -2.22 6.87
C GLY A 93 4.49 -1.47 6.48
N LEU A 94 5.51 -2.18 5.98
CA LEU A 94 6.74 -1.55 5.46
C LEU A 94 6.44 -0.65 4.25
N GLY A 95 5.57 -1.09 3.34
CA GLY A 95 5.11 -0.30 2.19
C GLY A 95 4.43 1.00 2.63
N MET A 96 3.64 0.98 3.71
CA MET A 96 3.06 2.19 4.29
C MET A 96 4.13 3.21 4.69
N PHE A 97 5.23 2.78 5.33
CA PHE A 97 6.34 3.67 5.69
C PHE A 97 7.05 4.24 4.45
N VAL A 98 7.22 3.44 3.41
CA VAL A 98 7.81 3.91 2.13
C VAL A 98 6.90 4.97 1.49
N VAL A 99 5.58 4.78 1.52
CA VAL A 99 4.63 5.76 0.98
C VAL A 99 4.62 7.03 1.81
N ILE A 100 4.63 6.94 3.15
CA ILE A 100 4.77 8.12 4.02
C ILE A 100 6.06 8.89 3.70
N TRP A 101 7.17 8.17 3.53
CA TRP A 101 8.44 8.78 3.15
C TRP A 101 8.34 9.46 1.78
N ALA A 102 7.73 8.81 0.78
CA ALA A 102 7.51 9.39 -0.55
C ALA A 102 6.66 10.67 -0.51
N LEU A 103 5.66 10.73 0.37
CA LEU A 103 4.79 11.90 0.56
C LEU A 103 5.47 13.05 1.29
N THR A 104 6.42 12.75 2.17
CA THR A 104 6.94 13.73 3.14
C THR A 104 8.40 14.11 2.88
N GLY A 105 9.09 13.38 2.00
CA GLY A 105 10.49 13.60 1.64
C GLY A 105 11.50 13.33 2.75
N THR A 106 11.06 13.02 3.97
CA THR A 106 11.95 12.83 5.14
C THR A 106 11.55 11.59 5.94
N ILE A 107 12.54 10.78 6.34
CA ILE A 107 12.34 9.70 7.32
C ILE A 107 12.49 10.32 8.70
N THR A 108 11.51 11.11 9.12
CA THR A 108 11.47 11.58 10.50
C THR A 108 10.55 10.64 11.27
N MET A 109 11.07 9.89 12.24
CA MET A 109 10.24 9.05 13.14
C MET A 109 9.39 9.88 14.12
N ASN A 110 8.99 11.09 13.72
CA ASN A 110 8.09 11.94 14.47
C ASN A 110 6.70 11.86 13.83
N ILE A 111 5.90 10.92 14.33
CA ILE A 111 4.52 10.67 13.89
C ILE A 111 3.66 11.95 14.00
N LYS A 112 4.00 12.88 14.91
CA LYS A 112 3.28 14.15 15.07
C LYS A 112 3.57 15.18 13.97
N ALA A 113 4.60 14.96 13.14
CA ALA A 113 4.95 15.86 12.05
C ALA A 113 4.11 15.60 10.78
N TYR A 114 3.35 14.51 10.73
CA TYR A 114 2.58 14.11 9.56
C TYR A 114 1.09 14.38 9.76
N THR A 115 0.42 14.86 8.70
CA THR A 115 -1.02 15.13 8.77
C THR A 115 -1.80 13.81 8.78
N PRO A 116 -3.00 13.75 9.39
CA PRO A 116 -3.85 12.56 9.34
C PRO A 116 -4.15 12.09 7.91
N ALA A 117 -4.26 13.02 6.95
CA ALA A 117 -4.46 12.72 5.53
C ALA A 117 -3.31 11.93 4.90
N VAL A 118 -2.05 12.20 5.31
CA VAL A 118 -0.87 11.43 4.85
C VAL A 118 -0.95 10.00 5.35
N PHE A 119 -1.26 9.78 6.63
CA PHE A 119 -1.40 8.43 7.19
C PHE A 119 -2.56 7.67 6.54
N PHE A 120 -3.69 8.34 6.34
CA PHE A 120 -4.86 7.73 5.71
C PHE A 120 -4.56 7.32 4.26
N THR A 121 -3.95 8.21 3.49
CA THR A 121 -3.57 7.95 2.09
C THR A 121 -2.53 6.83 1.99
N ALA A 122 -1.49 6.86 2.84
CA ALA A 122 -0.50 5.79 2.90
C ALA A 122 -1.12 4.45 3.32
N GLY A 123 -2.10 4.47 4.23
CA GLY A 123 -2.88 3.30 4.61
C GLY A 123 -3.68 2.72 3.45
N LEU A 124 -4.33 3.57 2.64
CA LEU A 124 -5.07 3.13 1.45
C LEU A 124 -4.16 2.45 0.42
N ILE A 125 -3.00 3.05 0.15
CA ILE A 125 -2.01 2.51 -0.79
C ILE A 125 -1.38 1.21 -0.25
N SER A 126 -1.10 1.16 1.05
CA SER A 126 -0.62 -0.06 1.71
C SER A 126 -1.65 -1.19 1.65
N LEU A 127 -2.93 -0.86 1.86
CA LEU A 127 -4.01 -1.84 1.74
C LEU A 127 -4.21 -2.33 0.33
N TYR A 128 -4.01 -1.47 -0.67
CA TYR A 128 -3.96 -1.87 -2.07
C TYR A 128 -2.90 -2.96 -2.29
N ILE A 129 -1.65 -2.74 -1.85
CA ILE A 129 -0.56 -3.73 -1.97
C ILE A 129 -0.86 -5.03 -1.17
N PHE A 130 -1.60 -4.92 -0.06
CA PHE A 130 -1.94 -6.08 0.77
C PHE A 130 -3.06 -6.94 0.15
N ALA A 131 -4.01 -6.29 -0.52
CA ALA A 131 -5.23 -6.90 -1.01
C ALA A 131 -4.92 -8.07 -1.98
N PRO A 132 -5.81 -9.07 -2.06
CA PRO A 132 -5.62 -10.16 -3.01
C PRO A 132 -5.83 -9.67 -4.45
N GLU A 133 -5.01 -10.19 -5.37
CA GLU A 133 -5.22 -10.08 -6.82
C GLU A 133 -5.19 -8.64 -7.36
N THR A 134 -4.39 -7.76 -6.76
CA THR A 134 -4.24 -6.36 -7.21
C THR A 134 -3.22 -6.16 -8.33
N GLY A 135 -2.35 -7.15 -8.59
CA GLY A 135 -1.26 -7.05 -9.56
C GLY A 135 -1.66 -7.19 -11.03
N ASP A 136 -2.95 -7.19 -11.34
CA ASP A 136 -3.45 -7.29 -12.71
C ASP A 136 -3.54 -5.91 -13.39
N ASP A 137 -4.06 -4.90 -12.70
CA ASP A 137 -4.35 -3.56 -13.23
C ASP A 137 -3.48 -2.47 -12.58
N GLU A 138 -3.23 -1.36 -13.28
CA GLU A 138 -2.49 -0.20 -12.72
C GLU A 138 -3.42 0.77 -11.95
N LEU A 139 -4.11 0.28 -10.92
CA LEU A 139 -5.13 1.06 -10.19
C LEU A 139 -4.55 2.27 -9.46
N LEU A 140 -3.35 2.15 -8.88
CA LEU A 140 -2.70 3.27 -8.20
C LEU A 140 -2.28 4.35 -9.20
N LEU A 141 -1.79 3.96 -10.39
CA LEU A 141 -1.47 4.90 -11.46
C LEU A 141 -2.71 5.67 -11.92
N TRP A 142 -3.84 4.99 -12.12
CA TRP A 142 -5.09 5.65 -12.51
C TRP A 142 -5.61 6.59 -11.41
N TRP A 143 -5.51 6.18 -10.15
CA TRP A 143 -5.86 7.03 -9.03
C TRP A 143 -4.96 8.26 -8.94
N TRP A 144 -3.65 8.08 -9.15
CA TRP A 144 -2.69 9.18 -9.21
C TRP A 144 -3.01 10.17 -10.33
N ILE A 145 -3.26 9.69 -11.55
CA ILE A 145 -3.66 10.54 -12.68
C ILE A 145 -4.95 11.32 -12.35
N GLY A 146 -5.95 10.64 -11.79
CA GLY A 146 -7.20 11.27 -11.38
C GLY A 146 -6.99 12.36 -10.32
N ALA A 147 -6.17 12.10 -9.31
CA ALA A 147 -5.81 13.05 -8.28
C ALA A 147 -5.02 14.25 -8.83
N THR A 148 -4.09 14.01 -9.76
CA THR A 148 -3.35 15.06 -10.48
C THR A 148 -4.29 15.95 -11.27
N ILE A 149 -5.27 15.39 -11.99
CA ILE A 149 -6.28 16.17 -12.72
C ILE A 149 -7.14 16.98 -11.74
N ALA A 150 -7.60 16.37 -10.64
CA ALA A 150 -8.43 17.02 -9.63
C ALA A 150 -7.72 18.18 -8.92
N THR A 151 -6.39 18.13 -8.84
CA THR A 151 -5.53 19.19 -8.28
C THR A 151 -4.97 20.12 -9.35
N HIS A 152 -5.44 20.03 -10.59
CA HIS A 152 -4.97 20.81 -11.74
C HIS A 152 -3.45 20.75 -11.96
N GLY A 153 -2.81 19.63 -11.60
CA GLY A 153 -1.38 19.43 -11.78
C GLY A 153 -0.49 20.19 -10.80
N GLN A 154 -1.04 20.80 -9.73
CA GLN A 154 -0.29 21.62 -8.79
C GLN A 154 0.86 20.88 -8.07
N TYR A 155 0.75 19.55 -7.94
CA TYR A 155 1.68 18.74 -7.15
C TYR A 155 2.53 17.78 -8.00
N ILE A 156 2.51 17.91 -9.33
CA ILE A 156 3.24 16.98 -10.21
C ILE A 156 4.73 17.02 -9.90
N THR A 157 5.22 15.89 -9.41
CA THR A 157 6.64 15.63 -9.16
C THR A 157 7.01 14.34 -9.88
N ILE A 158 8.00 14.36 -10.77
CA ILE A 158 8.42 13.13 -11.49
C ILE A 158 9.42 12.34 -10.64
N LEU A 159 10.47 13.03 -10.18
CA LEU A 159 11.48 12.50 -9.28
C LEU A 159 11.40 13.24 -7.93
N PRO A 160 11.57 12.54 -6.80
CA PRO A 160 11.60 13.20 -5.50
C PRO A 160 12.76 14.21 -5.44
N ASN A 161 12.49 15.37 -4.85
CA ASN A 161 13.54 16.32 -4.51
C ASN A 161 14.26 15.83 -3.25
N PHE A 162 15.46 15.28 -3.40
CA PHE A 162 16.27 14.86 -2.27
C PHE A 162 16.98 16.07 -1.65
N THR A 163 16.47 16.59 -0.55
CA THR A 163 17.24 17.46 0.35
C THR A 163 17.88 16.60 1.43
N PHE A 164 19.21 16.41 1.33
CA PHE A 164 20.00 15.88 2.43
C PHE A 164 20.05 16.94 3.52
N GLY A 165 19.25 16.75 4.58
CA GLY A 165 19.31 17.53 5.81
C GLY A 165 20.36 16.98 6.77
#